data_AF-A0A8T4RUI2-F1
#
_entry.id   AF-A0A8T4RUI2-F1
#
_cell.length_a   1.000
_cell.length_b   1.000
_cell.length_c   1.000
_cell.angle_alpha   90.00
_cell.angle_beta   90.00
_cell.angle_gamma   90.00
#
_symmetry.space_group_name_H-M   'P 1'
#
loop_
_entity.id
_entity.type
_entity.pdbx_description
1 polymer ?
#
loop_
_entity_poly.entity_id
_entity_poly.type
_entity_poly.pdbx_seq_one_letter_code
_entity_poly.pdbx_strand_id
1 'polypeptide(L)' 'MKIRTCPNCGSTDIGMDRTLGIAGNMYKCKKCWYTGDIIIERDVEKKFKS' A
#
# COMPACT_ATOMS: atom_id res chain seq x y z
N MET A 1 -10.69 10.12 -0.80
CA MET A 1 -10.53 8.76 -0.24
C MET A 1 -9.08 8.37 -0.42
N LYS A 2 -8.38 7.94 0.63
CA LYS A 2 -6.97 7.54 0.51
C LYS A 2 -6.86 6.06 0.15
N ILE A 3 -6.06 5.74 -0.86
CA ILE A 3 -5.71 4.36 -1.21
C ILE A 3 -4.22 4.12 -1.01
N ARG A 4 -3.86 2.90 -0.63
CA ARG A 4 -2.46 2.48 -0.48
C ARG A 4 -2.03 1.74 -1.73
N THR A 5 -0.85 2.07 -2.24
CA THR A 5 -0.32 1.52 -3.48
C THR A 5 1.14 1.10 -3.33
N CYS A 6 1.50 0.00 -4.00
CA CYS A 6 2.85 -0.53 -3.97
C CYS A 6 3.80 0.45 -4.67
N PRO A 7 4.93 0.83 -4.05
CA PRO A 7 5.88 1.74 -4.67
C PRO A 7 6.54 1.15 -5.93
N ASN A 8 6.63 -0.18 -6.02
CA ASN A 8 7.30 -0.85 -7.12
C ASN A 8 6.41 -1.04 -8.37
N CYS A 9 5.16 -1.49 -8.19
CA CYS A 9 4.27 -1.81 -9.32
C CYS A 9 2.96 -1.02 -9.36
N GLY A 10 2.69 -0.17 -8.36
CA GLY A 10 1.46 0.61 -8.27
C GLY A 10 0.20 -0.15 -7.86
N SER A 11 0.29 -1.47 -7.65
CA SER A 11 -0.84 -2.30 -7.20
C SER A 11 -1.40 -1.84 -5.84
N THR A 12 -2.73 -1.91 -5.68
CA THR A 12 -3.42 -1.71 -4.40
C THR A 12 -3.51 -2.99 -3.56
N ASP A 13 -3.11 -4.14 -4.11
CA ASP A 13 -3.17 -5.44 -3.44
C ASP A 13 -1.95 -5.65 -2.54
N ILE A 14 -2.02 -5.01 -1.36
CA ILE A 14 -0.96 -4.97 -0.34
C ILE A 14 -1.49 -5.61 0.94
N GLY A 15 -0.78 -6.62 1.44
CA GLY A 15 -1.00 -7.20 2.76
C GLY A 15 -0.01 -6.65 3.79
N MET A 16 -0.39 -6.72 5.07
CA MET A 16 0.57 -6.59 6.17
C MET A 16 1.25 -7.96 6.35
N ASP A 17 2.58 -8.01 6.29
CA ASP A 17 3.35 -9.25 6.43
C ASP A 17 3.76 -9.46 7.89
N ARG A 18 4.30 -8.43 8.54
CA ARG A 18 4.77 -8.48 9.94
C ARG A 18 4.61 -7.14 10.63
N THR A 19 4.34 -7.18 11.93
CA THR A 19 4.47 -6.02 12.82
C THR A 19 5.81 -6.14 13.56
N LEU A 20 6.74 -5.22 13.31
CA LEU A 20 8.10 -5.24 13.87
C LEU A 20 8.17 -4.49 15.21
N GLY A 21 7.15 -4.62 16.06
CA GLY A 21 7.06 -3.92 17.34
C GLY A 21 7.24 -2.40 17.19
N ILE A 22 8.31 -1.85 17.78
CA ILE A 22 8.64 -0.41 17.75
C ILE A 22 9.01 0.07 16.33
N ALA A 23 9.52 -0.81 15.46
CA ALA A 23 10.00 -0.45 14.13
C ALA A 23 8.87 -0.31 13.07
N GLY A 24 7.61 -0.47 13.46
CA GLY A 24 6.45 -0.27 12.58
C GLY A 24 5.96 -1.53 11.87
N ASN A 25 5.23 -1.35 10.76
CA ASN A 25 4.59 -2.45 10.03
C ASN A 25 5.32 -2.70 8.71
N MET A 26 5.58 -3.96 8.40
CA MET A 26 6.12 -4.41 7.13
C MET A 26 4.97 -4.84 6.20
N TYR A 27 4.95 -4.29 5.01
CA TYR A 27 3.95 -4.54 3.99
C TYR A 27 4.50 -5.45 2.90
N LYS A 28 3.63 -6.28 2.32
CA LYS A 28 3.93 -7.16 1.21
C LYS A 28 2.93 -6.99 0.09
N CYS A 29 3.42 -6.67 -1.11
CA CYS A 29 2.60 -6.63 -2.31
C CYS A 29 2.38 -8.06 -2.83
N LYS A 30 1.12 -8.44 -3.05
CA LYS A 30 0.77 -9.77 -3.58
C LYS A 30 0.95 -9.90 -5.09
N LYS A 31 1.25 -8.79 -5.80
CA LYS A 31 1.45 -8.77 -7.25
C LYS A 31 2.92 -8.88 -7.65
N CYS A 32 3.77 -8.01 -7.13
CA CYS A 32 5.20 -7.96 -7.48
C CYS A 32 6.12 -8.45 -6.37
N TRP A 33 5.56 -8.96 -5.26
CA TRP A 33 6.31 -9.50 -4.12
C TRP A 33 7.21 -8.48 -3.39
N TYR A 34 7.06 -7.19 -3.66
CA TYR A 34 7.69 -6.12 -2.88
C TYR A 34 7.38 -6.31 -1.39
N THR A 35 8.41 -6.28 -0.56
CA THR A 35 8.31 -6.37 0.91
C THR A 35 9.09 -5.23 1.54
N GLY A 36 8.44 -4.42 2.36
CA GLY A 36 9.06 -3.26 3.01
C GLY A 36 8.07 -2.47 3.84
N ASP A 37 8.57 -1.55 4.65
CA ASP A 37 7.79 -0.66 5.51
C ASP A 37 7.17 0.53 4.75
N ILE A 38 7.65 0.80 3.54
CA ILE A 38 7.20 1.93 2.71
C ILE A 38 6.01 1.53 1.82
N ILE A 39 4.95 2.33 1.87
CA ILE A 39 3.76 2.28 0.98
C ILE A 39 3.39 3.69 0.51
N ILE A 40 2.82 3.81 -0.69
CA ILE A 40 2.41 5.12 -1.22
C ILE A 40 0.92 5.32 -0.95
N GLU A 41 0.59 6.36 -0.18
CA GLU A 41 -0.79 6.83 0.00
C GLU A 41 -1.15 7.82 -1.10
N ARG A 42 -2.26 7.57 -1.80
CA ARG A 42 -2.77 8.45 -2.87
C ARG A 42 -4.16 8.95 -2.50
N ASP A 43 -4.36 10.26 -2.62
CA ASP A 43 -5.68 10.87 -2.52
C ASP A 43 -6.46 10.65 -3.82
N VAL A 44 -7.53 9.87 -3.74
CA VAL A 44 -8.47 9.67 -4.85
C VAL A 44 -9.68 10.54 -4.61
N GLU A 45 -9.82 11.58 -5.42
CA GLU A 45 -11.07 12.31 -5.56
C GLU A 45 -12.04 11.45 -6.36
N LYS A 46 -13.11 10.96 -5.72
CA LYS A 46 -14.20 10.31 -6.44
C LYS A 46 -14.92 11.39 -7.24
N LYS A 47 -14.53 11.61 -8.50
CA LYS A 47 -15.35 12.37 -9.44
C LYS A 47 -16.55 11.53 -9.83
N PHE A 48 -17.60 11.57 -9.00
CA PHE A 48 -18.93 11.19 -9.45
C PHE A 48 -19.39 12.24 -10.46
N LYS A 49 -19.17 11.98 -11.76
CA LYS A 49 -19.96 12.64 -12.80
C LYS A 49 -21.25 11.84 -12.93
N SER A 50 -22.34 12.40 -12.40
CA SER A 50 -23.71 12.07 -12.82
C SER A 50 -23.99 12.66 -14.20
#